data_AF-P57417-F1
#
_entry.id   AF-P57417-F1
#
_cell.length_a   1.000
_cell.length_b   1.000
_cell.length_c   1.000
_cell.angle_alpha   90.00
_cell.angle_beta   90.00
_cell.angle_gamma   90.00
#
_symmetry.space_group_name_H-M   'P 1'
#
loop_
_entity.id
_entity.type
_entity.pdbx_description
1 polymer ?
#
loop_
_entity_poly.entity_id
_entity_poly.type
_entity_poly.pdbx_seq_one_letter_code
_entity_poly.pdbx_strand_id
1 'polypeptide(L)'
;MNNLIDTIKKIENILYSLERILKQECHNLLKSKTSNEEILELIKRKKILFKKLIILSQDRLCLEKEYNIFPPYESNNKLNNYWKKIINTCLILRKLNLKNKIIMNKKFYLNQRFLELSSSYKKSVTYNLDGNLEI
;
A
#
# COMPACT_ATOMS: atom_id res chain seq x y z
N MET A 1 -6.96 -4.97 -31.54
CA MET A 1 -6.86 -3.65 -30.87
C MET A 1 -7.87 -3.43 -29.74
N ASN A 2 -9.16 -3.80 -29.89
CA ASN A 2 -10.16 -3.65 -28.81
C ASN A 2 -9.76 -4.36 -27.51
N ASN A 3 -9.19 -5.57 -27.62
CA ASN A 3 -8.68 -6.32 -26.46
C ASN A 3 -7.63 -5.52 -25.66
N LEU A 4 -6.73 -4.80 -26.32
CA LEU A 4 -5.73 -3.96 -25.65
C LEU A 4 -6.40 -2.80 -24.89
N ILE A 5 -7.37 -2.13 -25.52
CA ILE A 5 -8.14 -1.05 -24.88
C ILE A 5 -8.84 -1.58 -23.63
N ASP A 6 -9.47 -2.74 -23.71
CA ASP A 6 -10.21 -3.31 -22.58
C ASP A 6 -9.28 -3.80 -21.46
N THR A 7 -8.12 -4.36 -21.79
CA THR A 7 -7.08 -4.69 -20.81
C THR A 7 -6.59 -3.44 -20.09
N ILE A 8 -6.34 -2.34 -20.80
CA ILE A 8 -5.91 -1.07 -20.22
C ILE A 8 -7.00 -0.47 -19.32
N LYS A 9 -8.28 -0.51 -19.72
CA LYS A 9 -9.39 -0.09 -18.84
C LYS A 9 -9.47 -0.93 -17.56
N LYS A 10 -9.25 -2.24 -17.65
CA LYS A 10 -9.20 -3.12 -16.47
C LYS A 10 -8.05 -2.74 -15.54
N ILE A 11 -6.88 -2.42 -16.10
CA ILE A 11 -5.73 -1.88 -15.34
C ILE A 11 -6.14 -0.58 -14.63
N GLU A 12 -6.73 0.38 -15.34
CA GLU A 12 -7.21 1.65 -14.78
C GLU A 12 -8.16 1.42 -13.59
N ASN A 13 -9.16 0.54 -13.73
CA ASN A 13 -10.11 0.22 -12.67
C ASN A 13 -9.44 -0.40 -11.42
N ILE A 14 -8.43 -1.25 -11.61
CA ILE A 14 -7.66 -1.81 -10.50
C ILE A 14 -6.85 -0.72 -9.80
N LEU A 15 -6.26 0.22 -10.54
CA LEU A 15 -5.51 1.34 -9.95
C LEU A 15 -6.42 2.26 -9.13
N TYR A 16 -7.64 2.57 -9.61
CA TYR A 16 -8.63 3.30 -8.82
C TYR A 16 -9.03 2.55 -7.54
N SER A 17 -9.18 1.23 -7.62
CA SER A 17 -9.47 0.40 -6.45
C SER A 17 -8.31 0.40 -5.44
N LEU A 18 -7.07 0.33 -5.93
CA LEU A 18 -5.87 0.46 -5.10
C LEU A 18 -5.79 1.83 -4.43
N GLU A 19 -6.18 2.90 -5.13
CA GLU A 19 -6.17 4.26 -4.57
C GLU A 19 -7.13 4.38 -3.38
N ARG A 20 -8.35 3.84 -3.53
CA ARG A 20 -9.32 3.80 -2.43
C ARG A 20 -8.78 3.02 -1.23
N ILE A 21 -8.15 1.87 -1.46
CA ILE A 21 -7.56 1.07 -0.38
C ILE A 21 -6.41 1.82 0.31
N LEU A 22 -5.52 2.47 -0.44
CA LEU A 22 -4.41 3.23 0.15
C LEU A 22 -4.89 4.45 0.94
N LYS A 23 -5.96 5.13 0.49
CA LYS A 23 -6.59 6.21 1.26
C LYS A 23 -7.24 5.69 2.54
N GLN A 24 -7.94 4.56 2.46
CA GLN A 24 -8.53 3.90 3.64
C GLN A 24 -7.44 3.44 4.62
N GLU A 25 -6.35 2.86 4.12
CA GLU A 25 -5.18 2.49 4.93
C GLU A 25 -4.57 3.71 5.63
N CYS A 26 -4.44 4.85 4.93
CA CYS A 26 -3.97 6.09 5.55
C CYS A 26 -4.89 6.54 6.71
N HIS A 27 -6.20 6.51 6.50
CA HIS A 27 -7.18 6.89 7.52
C HIS A 27 -7.09 5.96 8.75
N ASN A 28 -7.09 4.66 8.50
CA ASN A 28 -6.97 3.62 9.52
C ASN A 28 -5.65 3.71 10.30
N LEU A 29 -4.54 4.02 9.61
CA LEU A 29 -3.24 4.21 10.23
C LEU A 29 -3.16 5.49 11.07
N LEU A 30 -3.98 6.52 10.83
CA LEU A 30 -4.00 7.73 11.66
C LEU A 30 -4.92 7.60 12.87
N LYS A 31 -5.97 6.79 12.79
CA LYS A 31 -6.89 6.56 13.90
C LYS A 31 -6.23 5.71 14.99
N SER A 32 -6.52 6.04 16.26
CA SER A 32 -5.93 5.38 17.43
C SER A 32 -6.54 4.02 17.74
N LYS A 33 -7.82 3.83 17.41
CA LYS A 33 -8.63 2.64 17.76
C LYS A 33 -8.90 1.70 16.58
N THR A 34 -8.14 1.80 15.49
CA THR A 34 -8.29 0.86 14.36
C THR A 34 -7.82 -0.52 14.79
N SER A 35 -8.64 -1.55 14.55
CA SER A 35 -8.24 -2.92 14.85
C SER A 35 -7.14 -3.41 13.90
N ASN A 36 -6.28 -4.31 14.38
CA ASN A 36 -5.26 -4.95 13.54
C ASN A 36 -5.91 -5.77 12.41
N GLU A 37 -7.10 -6.31 12.63
CA GLU A 37 -7.89 -7.06 11.66
C GLU A 37 -8.30 -6.20 10.47
N GLU A 38 -8.76 -4.96 10.70
CA GLU A 38 -9.10 -4.03 9.64
C GLU A 38 -7.88 -3.71 8.76
N ILE A 39 -6.72 -3.50 9.37
CA ILE A 39 -5.47 -3.26 8.63
C ILE A 39 -5.07 -4.51 7.84
N LEU A 40 -5.16 -5.69 8.45
CA LEU A 40 -4.82 -6.96 7.81
C LEU A 40 -5.71 -7.23 6.58
N GLU A 41 -7.01 -6.90 6.68
CA GLU A 41 -7.95 -7.05 5.56
C GLU A 41 -7.60 -6.12 4.39
N LEU A 42 -7.21 -4.86 4.68
CA LEU A 42 -6.72 -3.95 3.63
C LEU A 42 -5.47 -4.49 2.94
N ILE A 43 -4.54 -5.09 3.69
CA ILE A 43 -3.33 -5.73 3.13
C ILE A 43 -3.70 -6.90 2.22
N LYS A 44 -4.64 -7.76 2.63
CA LYS A 44 -5.12 -8.88 1.80
C LYS A 44 -5.73 -8.39 0.49
N ARG A 45 -6.63 -7.39 0.56
CA ARG A 45 -7.25 -6.78 -0.63
C ARG A 45 -6.21 -6.14 -1.56
N LYS A 46 -5.22 -5.43 -1.01
CA LYS A 46 -4.07 -4.91 -1.78
C LYS A 46 -3.33 -6.02 -2.52
N LYS A 47 -2.97 -7.12 -1.84
CA LYS A 47 -2.26 -8.25 -2.45
C LYS A 47 -3.04 -8.86 -3.62
N ILE A 48 -4.35 -9.03 -3.48
CA ILE A 48 -5.21 -9.55 -4.55
C ILE A 48 -5.20 -8.61 -5.77
N LEU A 49 -5.34 -7.30 -5.55
CA LEU A 49 -5.31 -6.32 -6.64
C LEU A 49 -3.96 -6.26 -7.34
N PHE A 50 -2.85 -6.33 -6.60
CA PHE A 50 -1.51 -6.37 -7.21
C PHE A 50 -1.30 -7.62 -8.04
N LYS A 51 -1.78 -8.80 -7.60
CA LYS A 51 -1.74 -10.03 -8.41
C LYS A 51 -2.51 -9.85 -9.72
N LYS A 52 -3.73 -9.31 -9.68
CA LYS A 52 -4.52 -9.03 -10.87
C LYS A 52 -3.83 -8.02 -11.80
N LEU A 53 -3.21 -6.99 -11.23
CA LEU A 53 -2.47 -5.97 -11.99
C LEU A 53 -1.29 -6.57 -12.74
N ILE A 54 -0.54 -7.49 -12.13
CA ILE A 54 0.59 -8.18 -12.76
C ILE A 54 0.12 -8.98 -13.97
N ILE A 55 -0.94 -9.78 -13.82
CA ILE A 55 -1.50 -10.59 -14.91
C ILE A 55 -1.92 -9.70 -16.08
N LEU A 56 -2.73 -8.66 -15.81
CA LEU A 56 -3.17 -7.74 -16.87
C LEU A 56 -2.01 -6.96 -17.50
N SER A 57 -0.94 -6.70 -16.74
CA SER A 57 0.25 -6.04 -17.28
C SER A 57 0.99 -6.95 -18.27
N GLN A 58 1.03 -8.26 -17.99
CA GLN A 58 1.57 -9.25 -18.93
C GLN A 58 0.68 -9.36 -20.17
N ASP A 59 -0.64 -9.46 -20.00
CA ASP A 59 -1.60 -9.50 -21.11
C ASP A 59 -1.47 -8.25 -21.99
N ARG A 60 -1.35 -7.06 -21.38
CA ARG A 60 -1.11 -5.80 -22.10
C ARG A 60 0.16 -5.88 -22.94
N LEU A 61 1.28 -6.32 -22.36
CA LEU A 61 2.55 -6.43 -23.08
C LEU A 61 2.48 -7.44 -24.24
N CYS A 62 1.75 -8.54 -24.09
CA CYS A 62 1.53 -9.50 -25.18
C CYS A 62 0.73 -8.87 -26.33
N LEU A 63 -0.38 -8.18 -26.01
CA LEU A 63 -1.22 -7.51 -27.00
C LEU A 63 -0.50 -6.34 -27.70
N GLU A 64 0.38 -5.64 -26.99
CA GLU A 64 1.23 -4.59 -27.56
C GLU A 64 2.16 -5.13 -28.63
N LYS A 65 2.79 -6.28 -28.36
CA LYS A 65 3.64 -6.97 -29.33
C LYS A 65 2.82 -7.45 -30.53
N GLU A 66 1.64 -8.03 -30.29
CA GLU A 66 0.75 -8.52 -31.35
C GLU A 66 0.29 -7.38 -32.28
N TYR A 67 -0.05 -6.22 -31.72
CA TYR A 67 -0.51 -5.07 -32.49
C TYR A 67 0.59 -4.12 -32.94
N ASN A 68 1.86 -4.43 -32.60
CA ASN A 68 3.02 -3.59 -32.84
C ASN A 68 2.79 -2.12 -32.44
N ILE A 69 2.17 -1.90 -31.28
CA ILE A 69 1.89 -0.57 -30.73
C ILE A 69 2.34 -0.52 -29.27
N PHE A 70 3.03 0.55 -28.89
CA PHE A 70 3.64 0.68 -27.58
C PHE A 70 3.29 2.02 -26.93
N PRO A 71 3.30 2.11 -25.59
CA PRO A 71 3.13 3.38 -24.90
C PRO A 71 4.21 4.39 -25.34
N PRO A 72 3.88 5.69 -25.47
CA PRO A 72 2.65 6.34 -24.99
C PRO A 72 1.46 6.26 -25.97
N TYR A 73 1.51 5.37 -26.97
CA TYR A 73 0.48 5.14 -27.98
C TYR A 73 0.14 6.40 -28.78
N GLU A 74 1.16 7.14 -29.24
CA GLU A 74 0.99 8.43 -29.94
C GLU A 74 0.06 8.33 -31.15
N SER A 75 0.09 7.19 -31.85
CA SER A 75 -0.77 6.90 -33.00
C SER A 75 -2.23 6.59 -32.65
N ASN A 76 -2.58 6.43 -31.37
CA ASN A 76 -3.95 6.13 -30.93
C ASN A 76 -4.36 7.00 -29.73
N ASN A 77 -5.11 8.07 -30.03
CA ASN A 77 -5.58 9.04 -29.03
C ASN A 77 -6.32 8.42 -27.85
N LYS A 78 -7.13 7.37 -28.10
CA LYS A 78 -7.91 6.71 -27.04
C LYS A 78 -7.00 5.95 -26.07
N LEU A 79 -6.06 5.16 -26.60
CA LEU A 79 -5.07 4.45 -25.80
C LEU A 79 -4.14 5.42 -25.05
N ASN A 80 -3.69 6.47 -25.72
CA ASN A 80 -2.87 7.53 -25.12
C ASN A 80 -3.56 8.18 -23.92
N ASN A 81 -4.85 8.52 -24.06
CA ASN A 81 -5.64 9.11 -22.97
C ASN A 81 -5.74 8.17 -21.76
N TYR A 82 -6.01 6.88 -21.97
CA TYR A 82 -6.02 5.90 -20.87
C TYR A 82 -4.63 5.75 -20.24
N TRP A 83 -3.58 5.72 -21.05
CA TRP A 83 -2.21 5.58 -20.57
C TRP A 83 -1.79 6.75 -19.69
N LYS A 84 -2.08 7.99 -20.10
CA LYS A 84 -1.84 9.19 -19.30
C LYS A 84 -2.53 9.12 -17.94
N LYS A 85 -3.80 8.68 -17.91
CA LYS A 85 -4.53 8.48 -16.64
C LYS A 85 -3.85 7.43 -15.76
N ILE A 86 -3.47 6.28 -16.33
CA ILE A 86 -2.75 5.22 -15.60
C ILE A 86 -1.46 5.76 -14.98
N ILE A 87 -0.63 6.47 -15.74
CA ILE A 87 0.64 7.03 -15.24
C ILE A 87 0.38 8.01 -14.10
N ASN A 88 -0.59 8.92 -14.25
CA ASN A 88 -0.95 9.88 -13.20
C ASN A 88 -1.43 9.17 -11.93
N THR A 89 -2.30 8.17 -12.05
CA THR A 89 -2.77 7.38 -10.91
C THR A 89 -1.61 6.63 -10.25
N CYS A 90 -0.69 6.04 -11.01
CA CYS A 90 0.51 5.39 -10.46
C CYS A 90 1.38 6.36 -9.64
N LEU A 91 1.55 7.61 -10.08
CA LEU A 91 2.27 8.63 -9.32
C LEU A 91 1.57 8.97 -7.99
N ILE A 92 0.24 9.07 -8.00
CA ILE A 92 -0.57 9.28 -6.79
C ILE A 92 -0.45 8.10 -5.84
N LEU A 93 -0.59 6.87 -6.34
CA LEU A 93 -0.44 5.63 -5.56
C LEU A 93 0.93 5.54 -4.90
N ARG A 94 2.01 5.89 -5.62
CA ARG A 94 3.37 5.94 -5.07
C ARG A 94 3.46 6.91 -3.89
N LYS A 95 2.89 8.11 -4.02
CA LYS A 95 2.87 9.12 -2.93
C LYS A 95 2.06 8.62 -1.72
N LEU A 96 0.87 8.06 -1.94
CA LEU A 96 0.03 7.50 -0.88
C LEU A 96 0.71 6.35 -0.16
N ASN A 97 1.32 5.41 -0.88
CA ASN A 97 2.00 4.27 -0.30
C ASN A 97 3.23 4.69 0.54
N LEU A 98 3.99 5.69 0.07
CA LEU A 98 5.09 6.28 0.84
C LEU A 98 4.58 6.94 2.13
N LYS A 99 3.48 7.70 2.05
CA LYS A 99 2.85 8.31 3.24
C LYS A 99 2.43 7.24 4.25
N ASN A 100 1.78 6.17 3.81
CA ASN A 100 1.35 5.07 4.67
C ASN A 100 2.57 4.40 5.33
N LYS A 101 3.66 4.18 4.58
CA LYS A 101 4.91 3.64 5.12
C LYS A 101 5.50 4.52 6.23
N ILE A 102 5.52 5.85 6.04
CA ILE A 102 6.03 6.79 7.05
C ILE A 102 5.20 6.71 8.34
N ILE A 103 3.87 6.70 8.24
CA ILE A 103 2.98 6.62 9.41
C ILE A 103 3.18 5.29 10.14
N MET A 104 3.24 4.18 9.39
CA MET A 104 3.47 2.85 9.94
C MET A 104 4.80 2.76 10.70
N ASN A 105 5.89 3.28 10.11
CA ASN A 105 7.20 3.31 10.75
C ASN A 105 7.21 4.13 12.04
N LYS A 106 6.51 5.29 12.06
CA LYS A 106 6.36 6.10 13.29
C LYS A 106 5.61 5.34 14.38
N LYS A 107 4.50 4.68 14.04
CA LYS A 107 3.75 3.85 15.00
C LYS A 107 4.60 2.70 15.54
N PHE A 108 5.34 2.02 14.66
CA PHE A 108 6.24 0.95 15.06
C PHE A 108 7.32 1.44 16.03
N TYR A 109 7.95 2.58 15.73
CA TYR A 109 8.95 3.20 16.60
C TYR A 109 8.40 3.52 18.01
N LEU A 110 7.20 4.11 18.08
CA LEU A 110 6.56 4.43 19.37
C LEU A 110 6.20 3.17 20.16
N ASN A 111 5.70 2.13 19.49
CA ASN A 111 5.42 0.84 20.13
C ASN A 111 6.69 0.21 20.69
N GLN A 112 7.79 0.25 19.94
CA GLN A 112 9.08 -0.27 20.39
C GLN A 112 9.60 0.48 21.63
N ARG A 113 9.56 1.82 21.63
CA ARG A 113 9.92 2.66 22.78
C ARG A 113 9.04 2.35 24.00
N PHE A 114 7.74 2.13 23.81
CA PHE A 114 6.83 1.76 24.89
C PHE A 114 7.17 0.40 25.51
N LEU A 115 7.50 -0.59 24.69
CA LEU A 115 7.94 -1.92 25.16
C LEU A 115 9.27 -1.84 25.94
N GLU A 116 10.21 -1.05 25.45
CA GLU A 116 11.50 -0.80 26.12
C GLU A 116 11.33 -0.14 27.49
N LEU A 117 10.45 0.87 27.59
CA LEU A 117 10.10 1.48 28.88
C LEU A 117 9.42 0.48 29.83
N SER A 118 8.44 -0.27 29.33
CA SER A 118 7.67 -1.24 30.12
C SER A 118 8.55 -2.39 30.64
N SER A 119 9.51 -2.85 29.84
CA SER A 119 10.49 -3.86 30.25
C SER A 119 11.50 -3.33 31.27
N SER A 120 11.89 -2.07 31.16
CA SER A 120 12.73 -1.39 32.16
C SER A 120 12.01 -1.26 33.50
N TYR A 121 10.70 -0.96 33.49
CA TYR A 121 9.88 -0.90 34.70
C TYR A 121 9.78 -2.26 35.40
N LYS A 122 9.68 -3.37 34.66
CA LYS A 122 9.72 -4.72 35.26
C LYS A 122 11.06 -5.09 35.90
N LYS A 123 12.13 -4.37 35.56
CA LYS A 123 13.47 -4.51 36.15
C LYS A 123 13.74 -3.47 37.23
N SER A 124 12.77 -2.62 37.58
CA SER A 124 12.98 -1.63 38.63
C SER A 124 13.22 -2.37 39.93
N VAL A 125 14.43 -2.21 40.44
CA VAL A 125 14.86 -2.70 41.73
C VAL A 125 13.86 -2.26 42.80
N THR A 126 13.17 -3.23 43.38
CA THR A 126 12.35 -3.01 44.57
C THR A 126 13.24 -3.19 45.79
N TYR A 127 13.16 -2.26 46.72
CA TYR A 127 13.85 -2.38 48.01
C TYR A 127 12.84 -2.85 49.05
N ASN A 128 13.22 -3.84 49.85
CA ASN A 128 12.38 -4.25 50.98
C ASN A 128 12.36 -3.17 52.07
N LEU A 129 11.57 -3.37 53.14
CA LEU A 129 11.46 -2.41 54.25
C LEU A 129 12.79 -2.13 54.97
N ASP A 130 13.78 -3.03 54.84
CA ASP A 130 15.12 -2.90 55.40
C ASP A 130 16.11 -2.21 54.43
N GLY A 131 15.66 -1.81 53.24
CA GLY A 131 16.50 -1.17 52.22
C GLY A 131 17.38 -2.14 51.41
N ASN A 132 17.13 -3.45 51.49
CA ASN A 132 17.85 -4.45 50.70
C ASN A 132 17.22 -4.66 49.33
N LEU A 133 18.07 -4.99 48.37
CA LEU A 133 17.72 -5.17 46.96
C LEU A 133 16.91 -6.47 46.78
N GLU A 134 15.61 -6.37 46.49
CA GLU A 134 14.80 -7.51 46.02
C GLU A 134 14.90 -7.58 44.49
N ILE A 135 15.47 -8.69 44.01
CA ILE A 135 15.63 -9.01 42.59
C ILE A 135 14.50 -9.95 42.17
#